data_AF-A0A1E1WPQ2-F1
#
_entry.id   AF-A0A1E1WPQ2-F1
#
_cell.length_a   1.000
_cell.length_b   1.000
_cell.length_c   1.000
_cell.angle_alpha   90.00
_cell.angle_beta   90.00
_cell.angle_gamma   90.00
#
_symmetry.space_group_name_H-M   'P 1'
#
loop_
_entity.id
_entity.type
_entity.pdbx_description
1 polymer ?
#
loop_
_entity_poly.entity_id
_entity_poly.type
_entity_poly.pdbx_seq_one_letter_code
_entity_poly.pdbx_strand_id
1 'polypeptide(L)'
;PNGITIDYKERRLYWTDALKDRIDTSDLDGQHRVQLVPEAKNPFGMTQFNDYIYWTDWYKKSVMRADKKTGKNVTAIRTDLEMAMEIKAVSAHKQNGWNPCK
;
A
#
# COMPACT_ATOMS: atom_id res chain seq x y z
N PRO A 1 -8.71 3.52 8.88
CA PRO A 1 -7.85 3.61 7.67
C PRO A 1 -6.68 4.56 7.90
N ASN A 2 -5.43 4.12 7.68
CA ASN A 2 -4.23 4.89 8.07
C ASN A 2 -3.43 5.38 6.85
N GLY A 3 -3.06 4.47 5.95
CA GLY A 3 -2.27 4.75 4.75
C GLY A 3 -3.07 4.52 3.49
N ILE A 4 -2.85 5.34 2.47
CA ILE A 4 -3.49 5.24 1.15
C ILE A 4 -2.49 5.52 0.03
N THR A 5 -2.63 4.83 -1.10
CA THR A 5 -1.81 5.07 -2.29
C THR A 5 -2.60 4.81 -3.56
N ILE A 6 -2.21 5.46 -4.64
CA ILE A 6 -2.85 5.37 -5.96
C ILE A 6 -1.89 4.66 -6.92
N ASP A 7 -2.43 3.70 -7.68
CA ASP A 7 -1.83 3.23 -8.91
C ASP A 7 -2.49 3.93 -10.10
N TYR A 8 -1.77 4.91 -10.66
CA TYR A 8 -2.24 5.70 -11.80
C TYR A 8 -2.34 4.88 -13.09
N LYS A 9 -1.55 3.81 -13.23
CA LYS A 9 -1.56 2.96 -14.44
C LYS A 9 -2.76 2.02 -14.43
N GLU A 10 -2.99 1.35 -13.31
CA GLU A 10 -4.10 0.40 -13.16
C GLU A 10 -5.40 1.08 -12.70
N ARG A 11 -5.38 2.39 -12.42
CA ARG A 11 -6.50 3.18 -11.89
C ARG A 11 -7.12 2.54 -10.64
N ARG A 12 -6.28 2.19 -9.67
CA ARG A 12 -6.70 1.59 -8.40
C ARG A 12 -6.23 2.37 -7.18
N LEU A 13 -7.06 2.34 -6.14
CA LEU A 13 -6.72 2.75 -4.79
C LEU A 13 -6.32 1.53 -3.97
N TYR A 14 -5.36 1.72 -3.08
CA TYR A 14 -5.01 0.76 -2.03
C TYR A 14 -5.02 1.52 -0.70
N TRP A 15 -5.64 0.97 0.34
CA TRP A 15 -5.55 1.54 1.69
C TRP A 15 -5.36 0.49 2.79
N THR A 16 -4.72 0.89 3.89
CA THR A 16 -4.58 0.08 5.10
C THR A 16 -5.71 0.39 6.07
N ASP A 17 -6.20 -0.62 6.79
CA ASP A 17 -7.17 -0.47 7.88
C ASP A 17 -6.64 -1.18 9.14
N ALA A 18 -5.98 -0.42 10.01
CA ALA A 18 -5.40 -0.94 11.26
C ALA A 18 -6.45 -1.48 12.25
N LEU A 19 -7.65 -0.89 12.28
CA LEU A 19 -8.71 -1.37 13.16
C LEU A 19 -9.21 -2.76 12.75
N LYS A 20 -9.16 -3.06 11.45
CA LYS A 20 -9.63 -4.33 10.87
C LYS A 20 -8.50 -5.27 10.47
N ASP A 21 -7.25 -4.93 10.78
CA ASP A 21 -6.06 -5.71 10.43
C ASP A 21 -6.03 -6.15 8.95
N ARG A 22 -6.25 -5.22 8.02
CA ARG A 22 -6.30 -5.57 6.60
C ARG A 22 -5.83 -4.48 5.65
N ILE A 23 -5.57 -4.88 4.42
CA ILE A 23 -5.36 -4.00 3.27
C ILE A 23 -6.46 -4.28 2.26
N ASP A 24 -7.08 -3.21 1.78
CA ASP A 24 -8.15 -3.27 0.79
C ASP A 24 -7.72 -2.50 -0.48
N THR A 25 -8.40 -2.79 -1.59
CA THR A 25 -8.24 -2.07 -2.86
C THR A 25 -9.58 -1.88 -3.55
N SER A 26 -9.74 -0.82 -4.33
CA SER A 26 -10.90 -0.54 -5.19
C SER A 26 -10.42 0.14 -6.48
N ASP A 27 -11.31 0.34 -7.44
CA ASP A 27 -11.08 1.35 -8.48
C ASP A 27 -11.15 2.78 -7.90
N LEU A 28 -10.88 3.78 -8.73
CA LEU A 28 -10.88 5.20 -8.33
C LEU A 28 -12.27 5.75 -7.99
N ASP A 29 -13.34 5.09 -8.45
CA ASP A 29 -14.73 5.47 -8.17
C ASP A 29 -15.26 4.77 -6.89
N GLY A 30 -14.40 3.98 -6.23
CA GLY A 30 -14.72 3.25 -5.00
C GLY A 30 -15.46 1.93 -5.22
N GLN A 31 -15.65 1.52 -6.48
CA GLN A 31 -16.29 0.27 -6.86
C GLN A 31 -15.26 -0.87 -6.91
N HIS A 32 -15.74 -2.11 -7.09
CA HIS A 32 -14.92 -3.32 -7.19
C HIS A 32 -13.93 -3.47 -6.03
N ARG A 33 -14.41 -3.18 -4.81
CA ARG A 33 -13.63 -3.32 -3.59
C ARG A 33 -13.29 -4.79 -3.34
N VAL A 34 -12.01 -5.05 -3.08
CA VAL A 34 -11.46 -6.36 -2.71
C VAL A 34 -10.63 -6.21 -1.44
N GLN A 35 -10.82 -7.11 -0.49
CA GLN A 35 -9.90 -7.27 0.63
C GLN A 35 -8.65 -7.99 0.13
N LEU A 36 -7.57 -7.24 -0.05
CA LEU A 36 -6.35 -7.71 -0.73
C LEU A 36 -5.45 -8.52 0.20
N VAL A 37 -5.21 -8.03 1.42
CA VAL A 37 -4.39 -8.71 2.43
C VAL A 37 -5.19 -8.80 3.73
N PRO A 38 -5.85 -9.94 4.02
CA PRO A 38 -6.63 -10.18 5.24
C PRO A 38 -5.83 -10.20 6.54
N GLU A 39 -4.53 -10.46 6.46
CA GLU A 39 -3.66 -10.75 7.61
C GLU A 39 -2.61 -9.67 7.89
N ALA A 40 -2.80 -8.46 7.37
CA ALA A 40 -1.91 -7.33 7.65
C ALA A 40 -2.13 -6.86 9.10
N LYS A 41 -1.12 -7.00 9.97
CA LYS A 41 -1.29 -6.75 11.40
C LYS A 41 -0.92 -5.33 11.76
N ASN A 42 -1.89 -4.57 12.25
CA ASN A 42 -1.75 -3.16 12.57
C ASN A 42 -0.99 -2.34 11.48
N PRO A 43 -1.42 -2.39 10.21
CA PRO A 43 -0.74 -1.70 9.12
C PRO A 43 -0.92 -0.19 9.21
N PHE A 44 0.15 0.58 8.97
CA PHE A 44 0.11 2.04 9.10
C PHE A 44 0.39 2.74 7.77
N GLY A 45 1.67 3.00 7.44
CA GLY A 45 2.07 3.64 6.20
C GLY A 45 1.96 2.69 5.01
N MET A 46 1.67 3.22 3.82
CA MET A 46 1.60 2.41 2.61
C MET A 46 2.03 3.15 1.35
N THR A 47 2.67 2.42 0.44
CA THR A 47 2.97 2.85 -0.92
C THR A 47 2.85 1.67 -1.90
N GLN A 48 2.78 1.96 -3.19
CA GLN A 48 2.84 0.95 -4.25
C GLN A 48 3.96 1.32 -5.21
N PHE A 49 4.65 0.33 -5.76
CA PHE A 49 5.60 0.54 -6.84
C PHE A 49 5.73 -0.71 -7.69
N ASN A 50 5.73 -0.54 -9.02
CA ASN A 50 5.70 -1.61 -10.01
C ASN A 50 4.58 -2.61 -9.71
N ASP A 51 4.90 -3.89 -9.49
CA ASP A 51 3.93 -4.97 -9.29
C ASP A 51 3.58 -5.22 -7.82
N TYR A 52 4.08 -4.39 -6.90
CA TYR A 52 3.98 -4.65 -5.47
C TYR A 52 3.38 -3.48 -4.69
N ILE A 53 2.67 -3.85 -3.62
CA ILE A 53 2.35 -2.95 -2.51
C ILE A 53 3.34 -3.14 -1.38
N TYR A 54 3.58 -2.08 -0.62
CA TYR A 54 4.49 -2.04 0.51
C TYR A 54 3.82 -1.31 1.67
N TRP A 55 3.88 -1.87 2.87
CA TRP A 55 3.31 -1.24 4.05
C TRP A 55 4.20 -1.40 5.28
N THR A 56 4.05 -0.50 6.24
CA THR A 56 4.64 -0.67 7.58
C THR A 56 3.69 -1.46 8.46
N ASP A 57 4.21 -2.46 9.16
CA ASP A 57 3.47 -3.35 10.07
C ASP A 57 4.07 -3.19 11.47
N TRP A 58 3.31 -2.56 12.38
CA TRP A 58 3.80 -2.27 13.74
C TRP A 58 3.88 -3.51 14.62
N TYR A 59 3.09 -4.54 14.32
CA TYR A 59 3.13 -5.79 15.08
C TYR A 59 4.39 -6.58 14.75
N LYS A 60 4.69 -6.73 13.45
CA LYS A 60 5.90 -7.40 12.95
C LYS A 60 7.14 -6.53 12.99
N LYS A 61 7.01 -5.24 13.35
CA LYS A 61 8.10 -4.25 13.38
C LYS A 61 8.89 -4.23 12.06
N SER A 62 8.18 -4.20 10.94
CA SER A 62 8.78 -4.42 9.63
C SER A 62 8.09 -3.64 8.52
N VAL A 63 8.81 -3.49 7.41
CA VAL A 63 8.20 -3.18 6.12
C VAL A 63 7.92 -4.49 5.41
N MET A 64 6.66 -4.67 5.05
CA MET A 64 6.13 -5.83 4.35
C MET A 64 5.87 -5.48 2.89
N ARG A 65 5.90 -6.49 2.02
CA ARG A 65 5.60 -6.38 0.59
C ARG A 65 4.69 -7.54 0.16
N ALA A 66 3.74 -7.28 -0.74
CA ALA A 66 2.92 -8.31 -1.39
C ALA A 66 2.67 -7.95 -2.86
N ASP A 67 2.30 -8.94 -3.67
CA ASP A 67 1.83 -8.73 -5.05
C ASP A 67 0.56 -7.87 -5.06
N LYS A 68 0.55 -6.79 -5.85
CA LYS A 68 -0.52 -5.78 -5.80
C LYS A 68 -1.85 -6.25 -6.40
N LYS A 69 -1.84 -7.34 -7.18
CA LYS A 69 -3.04 -7.86 -7.87
C LYS A 69 -3.71 -8.96 -7.05
N THR A 70 -2.91 -9.80 -6.40
CA THR A 70 -3.36 -11.01 -5.71
C THR A 70 -3.28 -10.90 -4.20
N GLY A 71 -2.49 -9.97 -3.66
CA GLY A 71 -2.21 -9.86 -2.23
C GLY A 71 -1.32 -10.98 -1.68
N LYS A 72 -0.83 -11.88 -2.55
CA LYS A 72 -0.02 -13.04 -2.17
C LYS A 72 1.47 -12.69 -2.11
N ASN A 73 2.28 -13.69 -1.76
CA ASN A 73 3.74 -13.58 -1.64
C ASN A 73 4.15 -12.49 -0.64
N VAL A 74 3.46 -12.48 0.51
CA VAL A 74 3.74 -11.56 1.61
C VAL A 74 5.13 -11.85 2.17
N THR A 75 6.03 -10.88 2.07
CA THR A 75 7.43 -11.00 2.53
C THR A 75 7.86 -9.74 3.28
N ALA A 76 8.58 -9.89 4.38
CA ALA A 76 9.28 -8.77 5.00
C ALA A 76 10.47 -8.35 4.12
N ILE A 77 10.60 -7.06 3.83
CA ILE A 77 11.75 -6.50 3.09
C ILE A 77 12.73 -5.76 4.01
N ARG A 78 12.25 -5.36 5.20
CA ARG A 78 13.08 -4.78 6.26
C ARG A 78 12.46 -5.07 7.61
N THR A 79 13.24 -5.60 8.54
CA THR A 79 12.84 -5.87 9.93
C THR A 79 13.42 -4.81 10.87
N ASP A 80 13.10 -4.93 12.16
CA ASP A 80 13.66 -4.12 13.25
C ASP A 80 13.36 -2.63 13.09
N LEU A 81 12.15 -2.35 12.60
CA LEU A 81 11.61 -1.01 12.44
C LEU A 81 10.43 -0.82 13.39
N GLU A 82 10.70 -0.22 14.54
CA GLU A 82 9.66 0.11 15.51
C GLU A 82 8.85 1.33 15.09
N MET A 83 7.53 1.22 15.18
CA MET A 83 6.58 2.33 15.00
C MET A 83 6.81 3.13 13.71
N ALA A 84 7.19 2.47 12.63
CA ALA A 84 7.39 3.13 11.33
C ALA A 84 6.07 3.74 10.84
N MET A 85 6.03 5.08 10.83
CA MET A 85 4.82 5.86 10.55
C MET A 85 4.52 5.95 9.05
N GLU A 86 5.54 6.11 8.21
CA GLU A 86 5.34 6.33 6.78
C GLU A 86 6.35 5.54 5.93
N ILE A 87 5.91 5.20 4.73
CA ILE A 87 6.76 4.68 3.66
C ILE A 87 6.38 5.36 2.34
N LYS A 88 7.38 5.77 1.55
CA LYS A 88 7.19 6.35 0.22
C LYS A 88 8.12 5.70 -0.80
N ALA A 89 7.59 5.31 -1.95
CA ALA A 89 8.39 4.95 -3.11
C ALA A 89 8.84 6.22 -3.84
N VAL A 90 10.15 6.40 -3.99
CA VAL A 90 10.76 7.57 -4.64
C VAL A 90 11.26 7.17 -6.02
N SER A 91 10.59 7.67 -7.06
CA SER A 91 10.96 7.45 -8.46
C SER A 91 10.27 8.48 -9.34
N ALA A 92 10.94 8.97 -10.38
CA ALA A 92 10.32 9.86 -11.36
C ALA A 92 9.03 9.24 -11.96
N HIS A 93 9.01 7.92 -12.13
CA HIS A 93 7.86 7.18 -12.66
C HIS A 93 6.60 7.26 -11.77
N LYS A 94 6.73 7.64 -10.49
CA LYS A 94 5.59 7.83 -9.57
C LYS A 94 4.99 9.23 -9.65
N GLN A 95 5.67 10.18 -10.28
CA GLN A 95 5.30 11.60 -10.35
C GLN A 95 5.16 12.04 -11.82
N ASN A 96 4.44 11.24 -12.60
CA ASN A 96 4.17 11.51 -14.00
C ASN A 96 2.83 12.24 -14.18
N GLY A 97 2.62 12.77 -15.38
CA GLY A 97 1.39 13.45 -15.78
C GLY A 97 1.58 14.95 -15.95
N TRP A 98 0.48 15.61 -16.30
CA TRP A 98 0.43 17.05 -16.55
C TRP A 98 -0.91 17.58 -16.01
N ASN A 99 -0.91 18.85 -15.61
CA ASN A 99 -2.12 19.57 -15.23
C ASN A 99 -2.11 20.96 -15.89
N PRO A 100 -3.27 21.64 -15.99
CA PRO A 100 -3.37 22.96 -16.63
C PRO A 100 -2.59 24.10 -15.96
N CYS A 101 -2.06 23.87 -14.76
CA CYS A 101 -1.23 24.84 -14.05
C CYS A 101 0.23 24.84 -14.54
N LYS A 102 0.57 23.97 -15.50
CA LYS A 102 1.89 23.89 -16.14
C LYS A 102 1.85 24.40 -17.57
#